data_AF-A0A533UMA3-F1
#
_entry.id   AF-A0A533UMA3-F1
#
_cell.length_a   1.000
_cell.length_b   1.000
_cell.length_c   1.000
_cell.angle_alpha   90.00
_cell.angle_beta   90.00
_cell.angle_gamma   90.00
#
_symmetry.space_group_name_H-M   'P 1'
#
loop_
_entity.id
_entity.type
_entity.pdbx_description
1 polymer ?
#
loop_
_entity_poly.entity_id
_entity_poly.type
_entity_poly.pdbx_seq_one_letter_code
_entity_poly.pdbx_strand_id
1 'polypeptide(L)'
;MSDPAVDGLCDGVEGPIKIIGSASKVTKEKGKIIFLTSSLANHIELVQQVQKLGFVTKVIAKKKLFFEELILVECTRSTSAVANFSYANKDCA
;
A
#
# COMPACT_ATOMS: atom_id res chain seq x y z
N MET A 1 26.55 -2.92 -6.50
CA MET A 1 25.89 -3.69 -5.43
C MET A 1 24.51 -3.09 -5.25
N SER A 2 23.48 -3.69 -5.86
CA SER A 2 22.09 -3.41 -5.49
C SER A 2 21.73 -4.42 -4.42
N ASP A 3 21.35 -3.95 -3.24
CA ASP A 3 20.80 -4.82 -2.21
C ASP A 3 19.31 -5.05 -2.56
N PRO A 4 18.87 -6.30 -2.83
CA PRO A 4 17.47 -6.59 -3.13
C PRO A 4 16.50 -6.21 -2.00
N ALA A 5 17.01 -5.94 -0.79
CA ALA A 5 16.24 -5.57 0.39
C ALA A 5 16.04 -4.06 0.55
N VAL A 6 16.75 -3.20 -0.20
CA VAL A 6 16.67 -1.74 0.00
C VAL A 6 15.68 -1.03 -0.91
N ASP A 7 15.20 -1.72 -1.95
CA ASP A 7 14.25 -1.14 -2.90
C ASP A 7 12.89 -1.80 -2.65
N GLY A 8 11.80 -1.05 -2.53
CA GLY A 8 10.43 -1.61 -2.40
C GLY A 8 9.94 -2.34 -3.67
N LEU A 9 10.89 -2.91 -4.42
CA LEU A 9 10.82 -3.43 -5.78
C LEU A 9 10.30 -2.34 -6.72
N CYS A 10 9.50 -2.68 -7.73
CA CYS A 10 9.11 -1.70 -8.73
C CYS A 10 8.36 -0.51 -8.13
N ASP A 11 8.84 0.71 -8.42
CA ASP A 11 8.34 1.99 -7.93
C ASP A 11 8.20 2.11 -6.38
N GLY A 12 8.83 1.20 -5.63
CA GLY A 12 8.73 1.14 -4.17
C GLY A 12 7.37 0.67 -3.63
N VAL A 13 6.50 0.10 -4.49
CA VAL A 13 5.09 -0.21 -4.13
C VAL A 13 4.74 -1.69 -4.26
N GLU A 14 5.49 -2.48 -5.03
CA GLU A 14 5.15 -3.88 -5.32
C GLU A 14 5.16 -4.75 -4.05
N GLY A 15 6.19 -4.63 -3.22
CA GLY A 15 6.28 -5.34 -1.93
C GLY A 15 5.08 -5.03 -1.02
N PRO A 16 4.80 -3.75 -0.73
CA PRO A 16 3.62 -3.33 0.01
C PRO A 16 2.29 -3.85 -0.58
N ILE A 17 2.11 -3.80 -1.90
CA ILE A 17 0.89 -4.29 -2.56
C ILE A 17 0.70 -5.79 -2.34
N LYS A 18 1.77 -6.60 -2.47
CA LYS A 18 1.71 -8.05 -2.22
C LYS A 18 1.33 -8.36 -0.77
N ILE A 19 1.92 -7.64 0.19
CA ILE A 19 1.63 -7.81 1.63
C ILE A 19 0.18 -7.41 1.93
N ILE A 20 -0.28 -6.25 1.45
CA ILE A 20 -1.64 -5.78 1.68
C ILE A 20 -2.65 -6.69 0.97
N GLY A 21 -2.36 -7.15 -0.24
CA GLY A 21 -3.17 -8.12 -0.98
C GLY A 21 -3.34 -9.41 -0.19
N SER A 22 -2.26 -9.95 0.40
CA SER A 22 -2.34 -11.11 1.30
C SER A 22 -3.20 -10.83 2.53
N ALA A 23 -2.92 -9.73 3.24
CA ALA A 23 -3.67 -9.34 4.44
C ALA A 23 -5.17 -9.11 4.16
N SER A 24 -5.50 -8.55 3.00
CA SER A 24 -6.88 -8.29 2.59
C SER A 24 -7.76 -9.54 2.56
N LYS A 25 -7.18 -10.73 2.34
CA LYS A 25 -7.93 -12.00 2.33
C LYS A 25 -8.38 -12.41 3.73
N VAL A 26 -7.69 -11.96 4.77
CA VAL A 26 -7.97 -12.31 6.18
C VAL A 26 -8.53 -11.15 7.01
N THR A 27 -8.46 -9.91 6.50
CA THR A 27 -9.04 -8.74 7.17
C THR A 27 -10.58 -8.78 7.12
N LYS A 28 -11.21 -8.96 8.28
CA LYS A 28 -12.67 -8.99 8.43
C LYS A 28 -13.31 -7.62 8.12
N GLU A 29 -14.63 -7.59 8.02
CA GLU A 29 -15.40 -6.35 7.94
C GLU A 29 -15.04 -5.40 9.08
N LYS A 30 -14.95 -4.09 8.77
CA LYS A 30 -14.47 -3.04 9.69
C LYS A 30 -13.04 -3.26 10.22
N GLY A 31 -12.34 -4.30 9.76
CA GLY A 31 -10.93 -4.52 10.01
C GLY A 31 -10.08 -3.43 9.39
N LYS A 32 -8.92 -3.19 9.99
CA LYS A 32 -8.03 -2.09 9.65
C LYS A 32 -6.65 -2.60 9.26
N ILE A 33 -6.07 -1.97 8.24
CA ILE A 33 -4.66 -2.09 7.87
C ILE A 33 -4.08 -0.68 7.99
N ILE A 34 -2.93 -0.55 8.65
CA ILE A 34 -2.19 0.71 8.72
C ILE A 34 -0.83 0.46 8.09
N PHE A 35 -0.45 1.29 7.13
CA PHE A 35 0.88 1.25 6.54
C PHE A 35 1.53 2.62 6.55
N LEU A 36 2.86 2.60 6.65
CA LEU A 36 3.72 3.75 6.53
C LEU A 36 4.28 3.77 5.10
N THR A 37 4.25 4.93 4.46
CA THR A 37 4.88 5.17 3.16
C THR A 37 5.64 6.49 3.22
N SER A 38 6.51 6.75 2.25
CA SER A 38 7.15 8.06 2.09
C SER A 38 6.73 8.75 0.80
N SER A 39 7.02 10.04 0.71
CA SER A 39 6.88 10.84 -0.51
C SER A 39 7.85 10.46 -1.62
N LEU A 40 8.87 9.64 -1.33
CA LEU A 40 9.79 9.10 -2.32
C LEU A 40 9.21 7.87 -3.03
N ALA A 41 8.32 7.14 -2.38
CA ALA A 41 7.57 6.06 -2.99
C ALA A 41 6.33 6.59 -3.74
N ASN A 42 5.85 5.83 -4.74
CA ASN A 42 4.60 6.14 -5.43
C ASN A 42 3.36 5.83 -4.56
N HIS A 43 3.22 6.57 -3.47
CA HIS A 43 2.14 6.38 -2.49
C HIS A 43 0.73 6.58 -3.10
N ILE A 44 0.63 7.35 -4.19
CA ILE A 44 -0.63 7.52 -4.92
C ILE A 44 -1.05 6.19 -5.54
N GLU A 45 -0.15 5.50 -6.25
CA GLU A 45 -0.43 4.17 -6.81
C GLU A 45 -0.74 3.17 -5.70
N LEU A 46 0.02 3.16 -4.60
CA LEU A 46 -0.24 2.27 -3.46
C LEU A 46 -1.65 2.47 -2.89
N VAL A 47 -2.07 3.71 -2.66
CA VAL A 47 -3.42 4.04 -2.16
C VAL A 47 -4.51 3.60 -3.15
N GLN A 48 -4.32 3.85 -4.45
CA GLN A 48 -5.28 3.43 -5.48
C GLN A 48 -5.43 1.89 -5.52
N GLN A 49 -4.34 1.15 -5.38
CA GLN A 49 -4.37 -0.31 -5.36
C GLN A 49 -5.12 -0.82 -4.11
N VAL A 50 -4.89 -0.18 -2.96
CA VAL A 50 -5.60 -0.52 -1.72
C VAL A 50 -7.10 -0.20 -1.81
N GLN A 51 -7.48 0.89 -2.48
CA GLN A 51 -8.88 1.21 -2.73
C GLN A 51 -9.56 0.19 -3.64
N LYS A 52 -8.86 -0.29 -4.69
CA LYS A 52 -9.34 -1.38 -5.56
C LYS A 52 -9.57 -2.69 -4.80
N LEU A 53 -8.88 -2.91 -3.68
CA LEU A 53 -9.10 -4.06 -2.77
C LEU A 53 -10.35 -3.92 -1.88
N GLY A 54 -11.13 -2.83 -2.01
CA GLY A 54 -12.34 -2.61 -1.23
C GLY A 54 -12.12 -1.91 0.12
N PHE A 55 -10.96 -1.28 0.31
CA PHE A 55 -10.67 -0.49 1.50
C PHE A 55 -10.95 0.99 1.28
N VAL A 56 -11.48 1.64 2.31
CA VAL A 56 -11.51 3.10 2.41
C VAL A 56 -10.21 3.54 3.07
N THR A 57 -9.45 4.39 2.37
CA THR A 57 -8.14 4.87 2.81
C THR A 57 -8.24 6.28 3.39
N LYS A 58 -7.53 6.55 4.47
CA LYS A 58 -7.43 7.87 5.11
C LYS A 58 -6.00 8.12 5.55
N VAL A 59 -5.43 9.28 5.18
CA VAL A 59 -4.16 9.73 5.77
C VAL A 59 -4.43 10.16 7.21
N ILE A 60 -3.77 9.53 8.17
CA ILE A 60 -3.97 9.77 9.60
C ILE A 60 -2.84 10.57 10.23
N ALA A 61 -1.64 10.55 9.65
CA ALA A 61 -0.53 11.38 10.09
C ALA A 61 0.43 11.64 8.93
N LYS A 62 1.13 12.77 9.00
CA LYS A 62 2.25 13.13 8.13
C LYS A 62 3.38 13.67 8.99
N LYS A 63 4.61 13.31 8.66
CA LYS A 63 5.81 13.83 9.30
C LYS A 63 6.85 14.17 8.25
N LYS A 64 7.18 15.46 8.15
CA LYS A 64 8.29 15.93 7.31
C LYS A 64 9.62 15.58 7.97
N LEU A 65 10.45 14.83 7.26
CA LEU A 65 11.87 14.62 7.53
C LEU A 65 12.69 15.53 6.60
N PHE A 66 14.00 15.61 6.83
CA PHE A 66 14.87 16.54 6.10
C PHE A 66 14.80 16.39 4.58
N PHE A 67 14.72 15.16 4.06
CA PHE A 67 14.74 14.86 2.62
C PHE A 67 13.46 14.16 2.11
N GLU A 68 12.52 13.81 2.99
CA GLU A 68 11.28 13.12 2.62
C GLU A 68 10.11 13.46 3.55
N GLU A 69 8.89 13.20 3.14
CA GLU A 69 7.70 13.21 4.00
C GLU A 69 7.24 11.78 4.25
N LEU A 70 7.16 11.37 5.52
CA LEU A 70 6.53 10.12 5.91
C LEU A 70 5.02 10.32 6.07
N ILE A 71 4.24 9.41 5.51
CA ILE A 71 2.79 9.46 5.42
C ILE A 71 2.25 8.16 6.02
N LEU A 72 1.40 8.27 7.02
CA LEU A 72 0.73 7.13 7.64
C LEU A 72 -0.71 7.04 7.11
N VAL A 73 -1.05 5.89 6.55
CA VAL A 73 -2.36 5.66 5.91
C VAL A 73 -3.10 4.56 6.65
N GLU A 74 -4.31 4.87 7.11
CA GLU A 74 -5.27 3.89 7.64
C GLU A 74 -6.19 3.43 6.51
N CYS A 75 -6.40 2.11 6.43
CA CYS A 75 -7.25 1.47 5.44
C CYS A 75 -8.30 0.63 6.17
N THR A 76 -9.56 1.04 6.10
CA THR A 76 -10.66 0.33 6.76
C THR A 76 -11.48 -0.41 5.71
N ARG A 77 -11.77 -1.70 5.95
CA ARG A 77 -12.57 -2.49 5.01
C ARG A 77 -14.02 -2.02 5.02
N SER A 78 -14.50 -1.54 3.87
CA SER A 78 -15.91 -1.19 3.70
C SER A 78 -16.75 -2.46 3.60
N THR A 79 -18.01 -2.40 4.01
CA THR A 79 -19.00 -3.50 3.97
C THR A 79 -19.49 -3.83 2.55
N SER A 80 -18.74 -3.45 1.50
CA SER A 80 -19.12 -3.65 0.10
C SER A 80 -18.19 -4.67 -0.56
N ALA A 81 -18.80 -5.64 -1.24
CA ALA A 81 -18.26 -6.78 -1.99
C ALA A 81 -16.72 -6.90 -2.16
N VAL A 82 -16.22 -8.11 -1.87
CA VAL A 82 -14.83 -8.52 -2.12
C VAL A 82 -14.52 -8.43 -3.62
N ALA A 83 -13.65 -7.51 -4.03
CA ALA A 83 -13.13 -7.47 -5.39
C ALA A 83 -12.11 -8.61 -5.60
N ASN A 84 -12.25 -9.33 -6.72
CA ASN A 84 -11.21 -10.25 -7.19
C ASN A 84 -10.03 -9.40 -7.69
N PHE A 85 -8.88 -9.53 -7.03
CA PHE A 85 -7.69 -8.74 -7.34
C PHE A 85 -6.64 -9.59 -8.04
N SER A 86 -6.18 -9.11 -9.19
CA SER A 86 -4.93 -9.53 -9.83
C SER A 86 -4.02 -8.31 -9.95
N TYR A 87 -2.81 -8.43 -9.40
CA TYR A 87 -1.73 -7.50 -9.71
C TYR A 87 -1.08 -7.97 -11.01
N ALA A 88 -1.12 -7.15 -12.06
CA ALA A 88 -0.30 -7.41 -13.24
C ALA A 88 1.16 -7.19 -12.84
N ASN A 89 1.99 -8.22 -12.97
CA ASN A 89 3.44 -8.07 -12.86
C ASN A 89 3.86 -7.02 -13.89
N LYS A 90 4.29 -5.83 -13.43
CA LYS A 90 5.09 -4.97 -14.28
C LYS A 90 6.47 -5.60 -14.31
N ASP A 91 6.93 -6.04 -15.48
CA ASP A 91 8.33 -6.41 -15.67
C ASP A 91 9.16 -5.14 -15.45
N CYS A 92 9.85 -5.07 -14.31
CA CYS A 92 10.73 -3.96 -13.99
C CYS A 92 12.15 -4.40 -14.29
N ALA A 93 12.72 -3.75 -15.31
CA ALA A 93 14.01 -4.07 -15.91
C ALA A 93 15.19 -3.67 -15.01
#